data_AF-A0A7W6GV98-F1
#
_entry.id   AF-A0A7W6GV98-F1
#
_cell.length_a   1.000
_cell.length_b   1.000
_cell.length_c   1.000
_cell.angle_alpha   90.00
_cell.angle_beta   90.00
_cell.angle_gamma   90.00
#
_symmetry.space_group_name_H-M   'P 1'
#
loop_
_entity.id
_entity.type
_entity.pdbx_description
1 polymer ?
#
loop_
_entity_poly.entity_id
_entity_poly.type
_entity_poly.pdbx_seq_one_letter_code
_entity_poly.pdbx_strand_id
1 'polypeptide(L)' 'MLDALRLVTKRPEDEADSEAVYVAFVRRAKGNKIARRVKTADILDNLNASRLSALTEKDMRRMNRYLAALRELRDAET' A
#
# COMPACT_ATOMS: atom_id res chain seq x y z
N MET A 1 -6.25 -7.98 17.58
CA MET A 1 -6.44 -8.58 16.24
C MET A 1 -7.37 -7.73 15.37
N LEU A 2 -8.53 -7.31 15.88
CA LEU A 2 -9.45 -6.40 15.16
C LEU A 2 -8.83 -5.04 14.79
N ASP A 3 -7.91 -4.50 15.60
CA ASP A 3 -7.27 -3.21 15.29
C ASP A 3 -6.41 -3.27 14.03
N ALA A 4 -5.72 -4.38 13.80
CA ALA A 4 -4.91 -4.55 12.59
C ALA A 4 -5.80 -4.57 11.34
N LEU A 5 -6.98 -5.21 11.41
CA LEU A 5 -7.95 -5.25 10.33
C LEU A 5 -8.44 -3.83 9.98
N ARG A 6 -8.77 -3.01 10.98
CA ARG A 6 -9.20 -1.62 10.77
C ARG A 6 -8.11 -0.79 10.11
N LEU A 7 -6.84 -1.01 10.47
CA LEU A 7 -5.71 -0.26 9.92
C LEU A 7 -5.38 -0.60 8.46
N VAL A 8 -5.73 -1.80 7.99
CA VAL A 8 -5.56 -2.21 6.58
C VAL A 8 -6.83 -2.08 5.74
N THR A 9 -7.93 -1.62 6.33
CA THR A 9 -9.19 -1.34 5.62
C THR A 9 -9.19 0.11 5.16
N LYS A 10 -9.48 0.36 3.88
CA LYS A 10 -9.66 1.72 3.36
C LYS A 10 -10.90 2.36 3.98
N ARG A 11 -10.79 3.65 4.28
CA ARG A 11 -11.89 4.51 4.71
C ARG A 11 -12.33 5.41 3.55
N PRO A 12 -13.50 6.06 3.60
CA PRO A 12 -13.96 6.95 2.53
C PRO A 12 -12.94 8.03 2.15
N GLU A 13 -12.20 8.57 3.14
CA GLU A 13 -11.13 9.54 2.90
C GLU A 13 -9.90 8.96 2.16
N ASP A 14 -9.75 7.63 2.14
CA ASP A 14 -8.66 6.92 1.46
C ASP A 14 -9.02 6.57 -0.01
N GLU A 15 -10.20 6.95 -0.50
CA GLU A 15 -10.69 6.61 -1.86
C GLU A 15 -10.14 7.54 -2.95
N ALA A 16 -9.72 8.75 -2.59
CA ALA A 16 -9.19 9.69 -3.56
C ALA A 16 -7.95 9.13 -4.27
N ASP A 17 -7.94 9.24 -5.61
CA ASP A 17 -6.91 8.65 -6.48
C ASP A 17 -5.63 9.50 -6.51
N SER A 18 -5.07 9.83 -5.34
CA SER A 18 -3.84 10.60 -5.21
C SER A 18 -2.77 9.86 -4.41
N GLU A 19 -1.50 10.14 -4.74
CA GLU A 19 -0.35 9.56 -4.04
C GLU A 19 -0.37 9.88 -2.54
N ALA A 20 -0.62 11.14 -2.19
CA ALA A 20 -0.62 11.62 -0.81
C ALA A 20 -1.64 10.87 0.07
N VAL A 21 -2.83 10.61 -0.47
CA VAL A 21 -3.90 9.89 0.23
C VAL A 21 -3.51 8.42 0.44
N TYR A 22 -2.94 7.78 -0.58
CA TYR A 22 -2.47 6.40 -0.46
C TYR A 22 -1.32 6.26 0.54
N VAL A 23 -0.34 7.16 0.52
CA VAL A 23 0.77 7.18 1.48
C VAL A 23 0.24 7.41 2.91
N ALA A 24 -0.73 8.29 3.10
CA ALA A 24 -1.34 8.51 4.42
C ALA A 24 -2.01 7.24 4.97
N PHE A 25 -2.75 6.51 4.12
CA PHE A 25 -3.30 5.20 4.48
C PHE A 25 -2.20 4.20 4.88
N VAL A 26 -1.11 4.14 4.11
CA VAL A 26 0.01 3.22 4.38
C VAL A 26 0.73 3.58 5.69
N ARG A 27 0.93 4.87 5.97
CA ARG A 27 1.50 5.35 7.25
C ARG A 27 0.64 5.00 8.45
N ARG A 28 -0.70 5.02 8.31
CA ARG A 28 -1.61 4.53 9.36
C ARG A 28 -1.36 3.05 9.68
N ALA A 29 -1.19 2.20 8.66
CA ALA A 29 -0.89 0.78 8.85
C ALA A 29 0.52 0.53 9.41
N LYS A 30 1.50 1.39 9.10
CA LYS A 30 2.91 1.30 9.52
C LYS A 30 3.08 1.18 11.05
N GLY A 31 2.23 1.86 11.81
CA GLY A 31 2.31 1.91 13.28
C GLY A 31 1.95 0.61 14.01
N ASN A 32 1.36 -0.37 13.33
CA ASN A 32 1.01 -1.66 13.91
C ASN A 32 1.75 -2.80 13.20
N LYS A 33 2.46 -3.66 13.95
CA LYS A 33 3.31 -4.73 13.39
C LYS A 33 2.54 -5.71 12.51
N ILE A 34 1.30 -6.08 12.87
CA ILE A 34 0.49 -7.01 12.08
C ILE A 34 -0.02 -6.31 10.82
N ALA A 35 -0.58 -5.10 10.97
CA ALA A 35 -1.09 -4.32 9.84
C ALA A 35 0.01 -4.00 8.83
N ARG A 36 1.21 -3.63 9.31
CA ARG A 36 2.40 -3.41 8.48
C ARG A 36 2.76 -4.65 7.67
N ARG A 37 2.88 -5.83 8.31
CA ARG A 37 3.20 -7.08 7.60
C ARG A 37 2.17 -7.43 6.53
N VAL A 38 0.89 -7.34 6.87
CA VAL A 38 -0.21 -7.59 5.92
C VAL A 38 -0.15 -6.60 4.76
N LYS A 39 0.05 -5.30 5.05
CA LYS A 39 0.07 -4.27 4.01
C LYS A 39 1.30 -4.36 3.12
N THR A 40 2.46 -4.73 3.66
CA THR A 40 3.67 -5.02 2.87
C THR A 40 3.42 -6.18 1.91
N ALA A 41 2.79 -7.27 2.37
CA ALA A 41 2.47 -8.42 1.52
C ALA A 41 1.48 -8.07 0.40
N ASP A 42 0.41 -7.33 0.73
CA ASP A 42 -0.55 -6.79 -0.24
C ASP A 42 0.14 -5.93 -1.31
N ILE A 43 1.03 -5.02 -0.91
CA ILE A 43 1.77 -4.17 -1.86
C ILE A 43 2.70 -4.99 -2.76
N LEU A 44 3.41 -5.99 -2.22
CA LEU A 44 4.29 -6.85 -3.01
C LEU A 44 3.52 -7.69 -4.04
N ASP A 45 2.36 -8.24 -3.66
CA ASP A 45 1.48 -8.95 -4.59
C ASP A 45 0.95 -8.03 -5.69
N ASN A 46 0.58 -6.80 -5.32
CA ASN A 46 0.13 -5.76 -6.25
C ASN A 46 1.23 -5.23 -7.20
N LEU A 47 2.51 -5.37 -6.85
CA LEU A 47 3.65 -5.03 -7.71
C LEU A 47 3.99 -6.13 -8.73
N ASN A 48 3.35 -7.30 -8.62
CA ASN A 48 3.59 -8.41 -9.51
C ASN A 48 2.96 -8.17 -10.91
N ALA A 49 3.71 -7.51 -11.79
CA ALA A 49 3.30 -7.22 -13.16
C ALA A 49 3.16 -8.46 -14.06
N SER A 50 3.67 -9.64 -13.65
CA SER A 50 3.49 -10.88 -14.43
C SER A 50 2.04 -11.31 -14.60
N ARG A 51 1.13 -10.75 -13.79
CA ARG A 51 -0.33 -10.95 -13.91
C ARG A 51 -0.98 -10.13 -15.02
N LEU A 52 -0.26 -9.16 -15.59
CA LEU A 52 -0.79 -8.27 -16.62
C LEU A 52 -0.37 -8.78 -18.00
N SER A 53 -1.32 -8.90 -18.92
CA SER A 53 -1.04 -9.24 -20.32
C SER A 53 -0.37 -8.09 -21.09
N ALA A 54 -0.63 -6.85 -20.66
CA ALA A 54 0.02 -5.64 -21.16
C ALA A 54 0.13 -4.61 -20.03
N LEU A 55 1.23 -3.85 -20.04
CA LEU A 55 1.47 -2.74 -19.12
C LEU A 55 0.91 -1.45 -19.72
N THR A 56 -0.09 -0.85 -19.07
CA THR A 56 -0.61 0.46 -19.45
C THR A 56 0.03 1.57 -18.62
N GLU A 57 -0.08 2.82 -19.06
CA GLU A 57 0.36 3.96 -18.26
C GLU A 57 -0.35 4.04 -16.90
N LYS A 58 -1.63 3.63 -16.85
CA LYS A 58 -2.40 3.62 -15.60
C LYS A 58 -1.80 2.61 -14.61
N ASP A 59 -1.36 1.46 -15.10
CA ASP A 59 -0.70 0.44 -14.29
C ASP A 59 0.66 0.93 -13.82
N MET A 60 1.45 1.55 -14.70
CA MET A 60 2.73 2.17 -14.31
C MET A 60 2.54 3.23 -13.22
N ARG A 61 1.54 4.12 -13.38
CA ARG A 61 1.21 5.10 -12.34
C ARG A 61 0.86 4.42 -11.02
N ARG A 62 0.03 3.38 -11.05
CA ARG A 62 -0.36 2.61 -9.85
C ARG A 62 0.83 1.91 -9.20
N MET A 63 1.73 1.30 -9.98
CA MET A 63 2.95 0.64 -9.51
C MET A 63 3.90 1.62 -8.83
N ASN A 64 4.07 2.83 -9.38
CA ASN A 64 4.89 3.87 -8.76
C ASN A 64 4.38 4.22 -7.35
N ARG A 65 3.06 4.28 -7.15
CA ARG A 65 2.46 4.50 -5.82
C ARG A 65 2.77 3.40 -4.84
N TYR A 66 2.70 2.16 -5.32
CA TYR A 66 3.01 0.97 -4.54
C TYR A 66 4.49 0.92 -4.15
N LEU A 67 5.40 1.33 -5.04
CA LEU A 67 6.82 1.45 -4.73
C LEU A 67 7.09 2.51 -3.65
N ALA A 68 6.47 3.69 -3.75
CA ALA A 68 6.59 4.74 -2.74
C ALA A 68 6.07 4.27 -1.37
N ALA A 69 4.89 3.65 -1.34
CA ALA A 69 4.33 3.05 -0.14
C ALA A 69 5.21 1.94 0.47
N LEU A 70 5.84 1.11 -0.36
CA LEU A 70 6.73 0.05 0.11
C LEU A 70 7.97 0.62 0.81
N ARG A 71 8.54 1.71 0.27
CA ARG A 71 9.66 2.43 0.91
C ARG A 71 9.26 2.93 2.29
N GLU A 72 8.12 3.61 2.37
CA GLU A 72 7.57 4.12 3.64
C GLU A 72 7.39 3.01 4.69
N LEU A 73 6.97 1.80 4.32
CA LEU A 73 6.80 0.69 5.27
C LEU A 73 8.14 0.08 5.73
N ARG A 74 9.16 0.07 4.87
CA ARG A 74 10.49 -0.51 5.16
C ARG A 74 11.35 0.41 6.04
N ASP A 75 11.14 1.72 5.97
CA ASP A 75 11.85 2.70 6.82
C ASP A 75 11.52 2.57 8.33
N ALA A 76 10.58 1.70 8.73
CA ALA A 76 10.27 1.38 10.14
C ALA A 76 11.02 0.16 10.70
N GLU A 77 11.90 -0.47 9.92
CA GLU A 77 12.64 -1.67 10.35
C GLU A 77 14.01 -1.38 10.97
N THR A 78 14.44 -0.12 11.01
CA THR A 78 15.52 0.40 11.88
C THR A 78 15.00 0.80 13.25
#